data_AF-A0A349PAE8-F1
#
_entry.id   AF-A0A349PAE8-F1
#
_cell.length_a   1.000
_cell.length_b   1.000
_cell.length_c   1.000
_cell.angle_alpha   90.00
_cell.angle_beta   90.00
_cell.angle_gamma   90.00
#
_symmetry.space_group_name_H-M   'P 1'
#
loop_
_entity.id
_entity.type
_entity.pdbx_description
1 polymer ?
#
loop_
_entity_poly.entity_id
_entity_poly.type
_entity_poly.pdbx_seq_one_letter_code
_entity_poly.pdbx_strand_id
1 'polypeptide(L)'
;MEQSSGKKERLMLAAGLGAALALAAAQYLFPVSRALGSGRDVNLAVLGERGSALLVYHPVCGTVDAFTISHPRPRPDISAPQRALALFALAGGTTAQAEVFSVTVSSSPDLEVLRGALNGWRAEPRLFFSAAAWVGGLRASGATGLSSFDLFRIFSDFSGLDFSSFSTTELSRLGRGAEAAAETGPAPRVEVFNASGRKDLAASAAKRLRALGFDVITASSYHKIEKNTRILGFSGGNAAALRLRAALGLDSLEVRRSSQRSVAAAAVILGEDFNEEVLGR
;
A
#
# COMPACT_ATOMS: atom_id res chain seq x y z
N MET A 1 54.76 25.26 18.48
CA MET A 1 54.38 24.30 17.41
C MET A 1 52.90 24.50 17.08
N GLU A 2 52.57 25.47 16.22
CA GLU A 2 51.22 25.60 15.66
C GLU A 2 51.06 24.58 14.53
N GLN A 3 50.51 23.41 14.84
CA GLN A 3 50.11 22.48 13.80
C GLN A 3 48.86 23.00 13.08
N SER A 4 49.09 23.54 11.88
CA SER A 4 48.21 23.64 10.70
C SER A 4 46.72 23.27 10.92
N SER A 5 45.91 24.25 11.34
CA SER A 5 44.43 24.15 11.37
C SER A 5 43.87 23.71 10.02
N GLY A 6 44.42 24.24 8.92
CA GLY A 6 43.96 23.97 7.56
C GLY A 6 44.07 22.51 7.13
N LYS A 7 44.96 21.69 7.71
CA LYS A 7 45.03 20.26 7.39
C LYS A 7 43.83 19.48 7.94
N LYS A 8 43.36 19.84 9.15
CA LYS A 8 42.19 19.20 9.78
C LYS A 8 40.90 19.58 9.05
N GLU A 9 40.73 20.85 8.70
CA GLU A 9 39.58 21.34 7.94
C GLU A 9 39.46 20.66 6.57
N ARG A 10 40.57 20.53 5.83
CA ARG A 10 40.60 19.81 4.55
C ARG A 10 40.27 18.33 4.69
N LEU A 11 40.75 17.67 5.75
CA LEU A 11 40.41 16.28 6.03
C LEU A 11 38.92 16.10 6.37
N MET A 12 38.35 16.98 7.18
CA MET A 12 36.92 16.96 7.50
C MET A 12 36.05 17.21 6.26
N LEU A 13 36.40 18.17 5.42
CA LEU A 13 35.70 18.44 4.16
C LEU A 13 35.79 17.27 3.18
N ALA A 14 36.98 16.67 3.03
CA ALA A 14 37.16 15.50 2.18
C ALA A 14 36.36 14.29 2.68
N ALA A 15 36.35 14.06 4.00
CA ALA A 15 35.54 13.00 4.61
C ALA A 15 34.03 13.25 4.41
N GLY A 16 33.57 14.50 4.58
CA GLY A 16 32.18 14.90 4.35
C GLY A 16 31.75 14.72 2.89
N LEU A 17 32.58 15.16 1.94
CA LEU A 17 32.33 14.99 0.51
C LEU A 17 32.32 13.50 0.12
N GLY A 18 33.27 12.71 0.65
CA GLY A 18 33.32 11.27 0.43
C GLY A 18 32.06 10.57 0.94
N ALA A 19 31.59 10.92 2.14
CA ALA A 19 30.34 10.39 2.70
C ALA A 19 29.12 10.79 1.85
N ALA A 20 29.05 12.04 1.38
CA ALA A 20 27.97 12.52 0.52
C ALA A 20 27.93 11.77 -0.82
N LEU A 21 29.09 11.59 -1.47
CA LEU A 21 29.21 10.83 -2.72
C LEU A 21 28.84 9.35 -2.52
N ALA A 22 29.28 8.74 -1.40
CA ALA A 22 28.91 7.36 -1.07
C ALA A 22 27.39 7.22 -0.88
N LEU A 23 26.75 8.19 -0.21
CA LEU A 23 25.29 8.21 -0.04
C LEU A 23 24.55 8.43 -1.38
N ALA A 24 25.06 9.29 -2.25
CA ALA A 24 24.49 9.51 -3.59
C ALA A 24 24.63 8.24 -4.46
N ALA A 25 25.80 7.61 -4.43
CA ALA A 25 26.02 6.34 -5.11
C ALA A 25 25.10 5.24 -4.58
N ALA A 26 24.94 5.14 -3.26
CA ALA A 26 24.00 4.21 -2.65
C ALA A 26 22.56 4.47 -3.14
N GLN A 27 22.10 5.71 -3.15
CA GLN A 27 20.76 6.05 -3.68
C GLN A 27 20.56 5.59 -5.13
N TYR A 28 21.60 5.66 -5.96
CA TYR A 28 21.53 5.26 -7.36
C TYR A 28 21.64 3.74 -7.57
N LEU A 29 22.45 3.06 -6.76
CA LEU A 29 22.73 1.63 -6.96
C LEU A 29 21.67 0.70 -6.34
N PHE A 30 20.96 1.17 -5.30
CA PHE A 30 20.03 0.34 -4.57
C PHE A 30 18.59 0.43 -5.14
N PRO A 31 17.97 -0.70 -5.48
CA PRO A 31 16.70 -0.73 -6.23
C PRO A 31 15.55 -0.08 -5.46
N VAL A 32 15.46 -0.27 -4.14
CA VAL A 32 14.41 0.38 -3.34
C VAL A 32 14.60 1.89 -3.33
N SER A 33 15.84 2.36 -3.24
CA SER A 33 16.15 3.80 -3.26
C SER A 33 15.75 4.43 -4.59
N ARG A 34 15.97 3.74 -5.70
CA ARG A 34 15.52 4.17 -7.02
C ARG A 34 14.00 4.19 -7.11
N ALA A 35 13.32 3.17 -6.62
CA ALA A 35 11.85 3.12 -6.60
C ALA A 35 11.27 4.30 -5.82
N LEU A 36 11.73 4.50 -4.58
CA LEU A 36 11.32 5.62 -3.73
C LEU A 36 11.63 6.99 -4.35
N GLY A 37 12.84 7.18 -4.87
CA GLY A 37 13.24 8.45 -5.52
C GLY A 37 12.45 8.77 -6.79
N SER A 38 11.90 7.74 -7.45
CA SER A 38 11.00 7.89 -8.61
C SER A 38 9.52 8.01 -8.24
N GLY A 39 9.16 7.97 -6.96
CA GLY A 39 7.77 7.94 -6.51
C GLY A 39 7.02 6.66 -6.90
N ARG A 40 7.73 5.58 -7.24
CA ARG A 40 7.13 4.29 -7.57
C ARG A 40 6.80 3.52 -6.30
N ASP A 41 5.71 2.75 -6.36
CA ASP A 41 5.31 1.88 -5.26
C ASP A 41 6.40 0.85 -4.94
N VAL A 42 6.63 0.62 -3.65
CA VAL A 42 7.58 -0.38 -3.15
C VAL A 42 6.79 -1.57 -2.61
N ASN A 43 6.93 -2.72 -3.26
CA ASN A 43 6.25 -3.95 -2.90
C ASN A 43 7.18 -4.84 -2.08
N LEU A 44 6.86 -5.08 -0.81
CA LEU A 44 7.64 -5.90 0.12
C LEU A 44 6.83 -7.12 0.57
N ALA A 45 7.18 -8.29 0.07
CA ALA A 45 6.63 -9.56 0.49
C ALA A 45 7.41 -10.15 1.67
N VAL A 46 6.75 -10.34 2.80
CA VAL A 46 7.26 -11.08 3.96
C VAL A 46 6.67 -12.49 3.92
N LEU A 47 7.53 -13.47 3.66
CA LEU A 47 7.18 -14.86 3.38
C LEU A 47 7.47 -15.73 4.60
N GLY A 48 6.43 -16.14 5.31
CA GLY A 48 6.53 -17.09 6.43
C GLY A 48 6.25 -18.54 6.02
N GLU A 49 6.42 -19.46 6.97
CA GLU A 49 6.07 -20.87 6.78
C GLU A 49 4.55 -21.11 6.76
N ARG A 50 3.79 -20.40 7.60
CA ARG A 50 2.34 -20.60 7.80
C ARG A 50 1.48 -19.42 7.34
N GLY A 51 2.11 -18.34 6.94
CA GLY A 51 1.44 -17.15 6.43
C GLY A 51 2.43 -16.25 5.72
N SER A 52 1.93 -15.41 4.84
CA SER A 52 2.71 -14.40 4.15
C SER A 52 1.99 -13.05 4.23
N ALA A 53 2.75 -11.98 4.16
CA ALA A 53 2.22 -10.61 4.09
C ALA A 53 2.86 -9.89 2.91
N LEU A 54 2.10 -9.06 2.22
CA LEU A 54 2.60 -8.13 1.20
C LEU A 54 2.34 -6.72 1.71
N LEU A 55 3.38 -5.91 1.76
CA LEU A 55 3.31 -4.50 2.09
C LEU A 55 3.52 -3.73 0.80
N VAL A 56 2.53 -2.97 0.37
CA VAL A 56 2.63 -2.05 -0.77
C VAL A 56 2.75 -0.65 -0.19
N TYR A 57 3.91 -0.05 -0.34
CA TYR A 57 4.14 1.31 0.09
C TYR A 57 3.99 2.28 -1.07
N HIS A 58 3.15 3.30 -0.88
CA HIS A 58 2.88 4.37 -1.82
C HIS A 58 3.59 5.64 -1.37
N PRO A 59 4.82 5.94 -1.86
CA PRO A 59 5.60 7.08 -1.40
C PRO A 59 4.92 8.43 -1.69
N VAL A 60 4.17 8.53 -2.80
CA VAL A 60 3.43 9.75 -3.16
C VAL A 60 2.33 10.09 -2.17
N CYS A 61 1.66 9.07 -1.63
CA CYS A 61 0.53 9.23 -0.71
C CYS A 61 0.94 9.11 0.76
N GLY A 62 2.13 8.58 1.05
CA GLY A 62 2.53 8.26 2.42
C GLY A 62 1.60 7.22 3.03
N THR A 63 1.23 6.18 2.29
CA THR A 63 0.35 5.10 2.76
C THR A 63 0.97 3.73 2.54
N VAL A 64 0.62 2.78 3.41
CA VAL A 64 1.06 1.38 3.35
C VAL A 64 -0.16 0.49 3.36
N ASP A 65 -0.35 -0.26 2.28
CA ASP A 65 -1.36 -1.32 2.20
C ASP A 65 -0.72 -2.66 2.56
N ALA A 66 -1.23 -3.30 3.61
CA ALA A 66 -0.76 -4.58 4.12
C ALA A 66 -1.77 -5.69 3.79
N PHE A 67 -1.38 -6.61 2.92
CA PHE A 67 -2.17 -7.77 2.54
C PHE A 67 -1.67 -9.02 3.23
N THR A 68 -2.45 -9.64 4.10
CA THR A 68 -2.06 -10.87 4.80
C THR A 68 -2.76 -12.08 4.23
N ILE A 69 -2.04 -13.21 4.10
CA ILE A 69 -2.62 -14.48 3.69
C ILE A 69 -2.10 -15.61 4.57
N SER A 70 -3.03 -16.43 5.06
CA SER A 70 -2.70 -17.70 5.71
C SER A 70 -2.67 -18.80 4.66
N HIS A 71 -1.59 -19.59 4.64
CA HIS A 71 -1.43 -20.69 3.67
C HIS A 71 -0.81 -21.93 4.34
N PRO A 72 -1.08 -23.15 3.84
CA PRO A 72 -0.34 -24.33 4.25
C PRO A 72 1.15 -24.18 3.94
N ARG A 73 1.97 -25.03 4.55
CA ARG A 73 3.44 -24.96 4.40
C ARG A 73 3.82 -24.92 2.92
N PRO A 74 4.68 -23.98 2.49
CA PRO A 74 5.06 -23.84 1.08
C PRO A 74 5.74 -25.09 0.56
N ARG A 75 5.51 -25.41 -0.71
CA ARG A 75 6.23 -26.49 -1.40
C ARG A 75 7.71 -26.11 -1.52
N PRO A 76 8.64 -27.06 -1.31
CA PRO A 76 10.08 -26.79 -1.34
C PRO A 76 10.58 -26.32 -2.71
N ASP A 77 9.82 -26.61 -3.78
CA ASP A 77 10.25 -26.36 -5.17
C ASP A 77 10.02 -24.91 -5.64
N ILE A 78 9.31 -24.08 -4.86
CA ILE A 78 8.97 -22.71 -5.25
C ILE A 78 9.93 -21.73 -4.61
N SER A 79 10.65 -20.96 -5.43
CA SER A 79 11.60 -19.96 -4.95
C SER A 79 10.89 -18.78 -4.26
N ALA A 80 11.58 -18.12 -3.32
CA ALA A 80 11.04 -16.94 -2.62
C ALA A 80 10.57 -15.81 -3.57
N PRO A 81 11.30 -15.46 -4.66
CA PRO A 81 10.82 -14.47 -5.62
C PRO A 81 9.52 -14.87 -6.32
N GLN A 82 9.37 -16.16 -6.69
CA GLN A 82 8.14 -16.66 -7.31
C GLN A 82 6.96 -16.58 -6.34
N ARG A 83 7.17 -16.91 -5.06
CA ARG A 83 6.14 -16.76 -4.02
C ARG A 83 5.74 -15.30 -3.82
N ALA A 84 6.70 -14.39 -3.84
CA ALA A 84 6.45 -12.96 -3.71
C ALA A 84 5.63 -12.41 -4.89
N LEU A 85 5.97 -12.80 -6.13
CA LEU A 85 5.20 -12.45 -7.31
C LEU A 85 3.78 -13.04 -7.30
N ALA A 86 3.62 -14.29 -6.86
CA ALA A 86 2.31 -14.90 -6.71
C ALA A 86 1.45 -14.15 -5.67
N LEU A 87 2.05 -13.74 -4.56
CA LEU A 87 1.37 -12.95 -3.54
C LEU A 87 0.95 -11.56 -4.06
N PHE A 88 1.82 -10.91 -4.84
CA PHE A 88 1.53 -9.64 -5.50
C PHE A 88 0.39 -9.75 -6.50
N ALA A 89 0.37 -10.80 -7.32
CA ALA A 89 -0.72 -11.09 -8.24
C ALA A 89 -2.06 -11.33 -7.50
N LEU A 90 -2.03 -12.04 -6.37
CA LEU A 90 -3.21 -12.27 -5.52
C LEU A 90 -3.78 -10.98 -4.89
N ALA A 91 -2.92 -9.99 -4.65
CA ALA A 91 -3.35 -8.66 -4.20
C ALA A 91 -3.92 -7.79 -5.34
N GLY A 92 -4.01 -8.31 -6.57
CA GLY A 92 -4.52 -7.59 -7.74
C GLY A 92 -3.45 -6.80 -8.50
N GLY A 93 -2.16 -7.00 -8.19
CA GLY A 93 -1.05 -6.36 -8.87
C GLY A 93 -0.76 -6.97 -10.25
N THR A 94 -0.32 -6.15 -11.21
CA THR A 94 0.09 -6.59 -12.55
C THR A 94 1.57 -6.98 -12.55
N THR A 95 1.86 -8.25 -12.87
CA THR A 95 3.22 -8.83 -12.76
C THR A 95 4.19 -8.40 -13.84
N ALA A 96 3.73 -7.71 -14.89
CA ALA A 96 4.53 -7.41 -16.08
C ALA A 96 5.78 -6.55 -15.79
N GLN A 97 5.77 -5.73 -14.72
CA GLN A 97 6.88 -4.82 -14.39
C GLN A 97 7.06 -4.56 -12.88
N ALA A 98 6.39 -5.34 -12.01
CA ALA A 98 6.44 -5.09 -10.58
C ALA A 98 7.73 -5.64 -9.95
N GLU A 99 8.56 -4.73 -9.44
CA GLU A 99 9.64 -5.10 -8.51
C GLU A 99 9.02 -5.45 -7.16
N VAL A 100 9.09 -6.73 -6.79
CA VAL A 100 8.63 -7.24 -5.48
C VAL A 100 9.84 -7.74 -4.70
N PHE A 101 10.15 -7.05 -3.61
CA PHE A 101 11.22 -7.43 -2.70
C PHE A 101 10.71 -8.50 -1.73
N SER A 102 11.47 -9.55 -1.50
CA SER A 102 11.07 -10.64 -0.61
C SER A 102 11.96 -10.77 0.62
N VAL A 103 11.35 -11.06 1.77
CA VAL A 103 12.01 -11.41 3.03
C VAL A 103 11.41 -12.72 3.52
N THR A 104 12.24 -13.75 3.68
CA THR A 104 11.78 -15.04 4.22
C THR A 104 11.99 -15.08 5.72
N VAL A 105 10.95 -15.48 6.46
CA VAL A 105 10.95 -15.59 7.93
C VAL A 105 10.50 -16.98 8.36
N SER A 106 11.05 -17.47 9.47
CA SER A 106 10.74 -18.82 9.99
C SER A 106 9.35 -18.93 10.62
N SER A 107 8.76 -17.81 11.03
CA SER A 107 7.43 -17.73 11.67
C SER A 107 6.41 -17.06 10.76
N SER A 108 5.14 -17.04 11.16
CA SER A 108 4.15 -16.16 10.52
C SER A 108 4.56 -14.70 10.72
N PRO A 109 4.49 -13.85 9.68
CA PRO A 109 4.79 -12.44 9.82
C PRO A 109 3.80 -11.79 10.80
N ASP A 110 4.33 -11.25 11.89
CA ASP A 110 3.56 -10.45 12.84
C ASP A 110 3.67 -8.98 12.44
N LEU A 111 2.59 -8.44 11.86
CA LEU A 111 2.54 -7.06 11.43
C LEU A 111 2.54 -6.08 12.60
N GLU A 112 2.07 -6.47 13.78
CA GLU A 112 2.10 -5.60 14.96
C GLU A 112 3.53 -5.46 15.50
N VAL A 113 4.33 -6.52 15.45
CA VAL A 113 5.76 -6.44 15.78
C VAL A 113 6.50 -5.54 14.78
N LEU A 114 6.24 -5.70 13.49
CA LEU A 114 6.83 -4.85 12.45
C LEU A 114 6.43 -3.38 12.67
N ARG A 115 5.14 -3.12 12.90
CA ARG A 115 4.60 -1.80 13.18
C ARG A 115 5.20 -1.17 14.44
N GLY A 116 5.35 -1.97 15.50
CA GLY A 116 6.00 -1.56 16.74
C GLY A 116 7.47 -1.19 16.51
N ALA A 117 8.22 -1.99 15.76
CA ALA A 117 9.61 -1.69 15.42
C ALA A 117 9.75 -0.42 14.55
N LEU A 118 8.86 -0.23 13.58
CA LEU A 118 8.82 0.95 12.72
C LEU A 118 8.52 2.24 13.48
N ASN A 119 7.71 2.18 14.53
CA ASN A 119 7.41 3.34 15.36
C ASN A 119 8.44 3.55 16.49
N GLY A 120 9.02 2.47 17.01
CA GLY A 120 9.92 2.50 18.17
C GLY A 120 11.33 2.96 17.85
N TRP A 121 11.83 2.79 16.62
CA TRP A 121 13.26 3.03 16.34
C TRP A 121 13.72 4.48 16.53
N ARG A 122 12.81 5.47 16.41
CA ARG A 122 13.14 6.87 16.70
C ARG A 122 13.38 7.12 18.19
N ALA A 123 12.57 6.50 19.03
CA ALA A 123 12.74 6.53 20.48
C ALA A 123 13.95 5.69 20.90
N GLU A 124 14.20 4.58 20.20
CA GLU A 124 15.27 3.63 20.48
C GLU A 124 16.09 3.30 19.22
N PRO A 125 17.08 4.15 18.85
CA PRO A 125 17.91 3.96 17.64
C PRO A 125 18.64 2.62 17.58
N ARG A 126 18.81 1.94 18.72
CA ARG A 126 19.40 0.60 18.78
C ARG A 126 18.56 -0.44 18.03
N LEU A 127 17.24 -0.26 17.95
CA LEU A 127 16.36 -1.15 17.18
C LEU A 127 16.69 -1.14 15.70
N PHE A 128 17.12 0.01 15.15
CA PHE A 128 17.57 0.09 13.76
C PHE A 128 18.81 -0.78 13.51
N PHE A 129 19.83 -0.69 14.38
CA PHE A 129 21.05 -1.49 14.22
C PHE A 129 20.77 -2.99 14.38
N SER A 130 19.89 -3.36 15.31
CA SER A 130 19.42 -4.75 15.45
C SER A 130 18.71 -5.24 14.19
N ALA A 131 17.83 -4.42 13.60
CA ALA A 131 17.14 -4.75 12.35
C ALA A 131 18.12 -4.85 11.16
N ALA A 132 19.10 -3.94 11.08
CA ALA A 132 20.12 -3.96 10.04
C ALA A 132 21.03 -5.20 10.14
N ALA A 133 21.43 -5.59 11.36
CA ALA A 133 22.21 -6.80 11.60
C ALA A 133 21.41 -8.07 11.27
N TRP A 134 20.14 -8.12 11.69
CA TRP A 134 19.23 -9.22 11.36
C TRP A 134 19.10 -9.41 9.85
N VAL A 135 18.92 -8.33 9.08
CA VAL A 135 18.83 -8.42 7.63
C VAL A 135 20.16 -8.70 6.95
N GLY A 136 21.27 -8.24 7.52
CA GLY A 136 22.59 -8.72 7.12
C GLY A 136 22.69 -10.24 7.19
N GLY A 137 22.19 -10.83 8.29
CA GLY A 137 22.09 -12.29 8.46
C GLY A 137 21.17 -12.97 7.44
N LEU A 138 19.99 -12.40 7.18
CA LEU A 138 19.06 -12.91 6.17
C LEU A 138 19.63 -12.84 4.76
N ARG A 139 20.38 -11.78 4.44
CA ARG A 139 21.01 -11.64 3.13
C ARG A 139 22.13 -12.66 2.96
N ALA A 140 22.94 -12.87 3.99
CA ALA A 140 24.01 -13.87 3.99
C ALA A 140 23.47 -15.30 3.80
N SER A 141 22.26 -15.60 4.30
CA SER A 141 21.60 -16.88 4.10
C SER A 141 20.78 -16.99 2.80
N GLY A 142 20.73 -15.93 1.98
CA GLY A 142 19.93 -15.89 0.75
C GLY A 142 18.41 -15.77 1.00
N ALA A 143 17.99 -15.47 2.22
CA ALA A 143 16.58 -15.35 2.60
C ALA A 143 15.93 -14.02 2.17
N THR A 144 16.74 -13.03 1.75
CA THR A 144 16.26 -11.75 1.23
C THR A 144 17.19 -11.17 0.17
N GLY A 145 16.61 -10.44 -0.80
CA GLY A 145 17.34 -9.63 -1.77
C GLY A 145 17.62 -8.20 -1.30
N LEU A 146 17.10 -7.80 -0.14
CA LEU A 146 17.25 -6.44 0.38
C LEU A 146 18.64 -6.21 0.95
N SER A 147 19.21 -5.04 0.66
CA SER A 147 20.39 -4.55 1.37
C SER A 147 20.02 -3.87 2.70
N SER A 148 20.99 -3.76 3.61
CA SER A 148 20.82 -2.95 4.82
C SER A 148 20.51 -1.48 4.51
N PHE A 149 20.97 -0.97 3.36
CA PHE A 149 20.66 0.39 2.92
C PHE A 149 19.23 0.52 2.40
N ASP A 150 18.71 -0.48 1.66
CA ASP A 150 17.31 -0.53 1.24
C ASP A 150 16.38 -0.47 2.45
N LEU A 151 16.71 -1.21 3.51
CA LEU A 151 15.96 -1.13 4.76
C LEU A 151 16.06 0.21 5.45
N PHE A 152 17.27 0.77 5.58
CA PHE A 152 17.42 2.12 6.12
C PHE A 152 16.53 3.11 5.39
N ARG A 153 16.43 3.00 4.06
CA ARG A 153 15.57 3.85 3.25
C ARG A 153 14.09 3.64 3.52
N ILE A 154 13.62 2.39 3.55
CA ILE A 154 12.23 2.07 3.90
C ILE A 154 11.89 2.61 5.29
N PHE A 155 12.72 2.33 6.30
CA PHE A 155 12.52 2.78 7.67
C PHE A 155 12.54 4.30 7.79
N SER A 156 13.45 4.96 7.08
CA SER A 156 13.53 6.42 7.05
C SER A 156 12.26 7.03 6.48
N ASP A 157 11.71 6.47 5.41
CA ASP A 157 10.47 6.97 4.79
C ASP A 157 9.25 6.68 5.67
N PHE A 158 9.18 5.46 6.21
CA PHE A 158 8.09 5.02 7.09
C PHE A 158 8.02 5.81 8.38
N SER A 159 9.13 6.40 8.80
CA SER A 159 9.17 7.23 9.99
C SER A 159 8.27 8.48 9.84
N GLY A 160 8.03 8.95 8.62
CA GLY A 160 7.07 10.04 8.37
C GLY A 160 5.61 9.63 8.48
N LEU A 161 5.30 8.34 8.67
CA LEU A 161 3.94 7.82 8.60
C LEU A 161 3.30 7.70 9.98
N ASP A 162 1.99 7.96 10.02
CA ASP A 162 1.15 7.78 11.20
C ASP A 162 0.34 6.47 11.13
N PHE A 163 -0.30 6.08 12.23
CA PHE A 163 -1.11 4.86 12.30
C PHE A 163 -2.24 4.80 11.26
N SER A 164 -2.79 5.95 10.88
CA SER A 164 -3.83 6.10 9.85
C SER A 164 -3.34 5.81 8.43
N SER A 165 -2.02 5.84 8.20
CA SER A 165 -1.40 5.53 6.91
C SER A 165 -1.37 4.04 6.61
N PHE A 166 -1.67 3.17 7.59
CA PHE A 166 -1.62 1.72 7.43
C PHE A 166 -3.02 1.15 7.20
N SER A 167 -3.17 0.44 6.09
CA SER A 167 -4.41 -0.22 5.70
C SER A 167 -4.17 -1.73 5.62
N THR A 168 -4.70 -2.47 6.60
CA THR A 168 -4.60 -3.94 6.59
C THR A 168 -5.80 -4.52 5.84
N THR A 169 -5.54 -5.47 4.95
CA THR A 169 -6.53 -6.25 4.21
C THR A 169 -6.17 -7.73 4.30
N GLU A 170 -7.02 -8.53 4.92
CA GLU A 170 -6.80 -9.97 4.97
C GLU A 170 -7.28 -10.61 3.66
N LEU A 171 -6.35 -11.18 2.89
CA LEU A 171 -6.61 -11.96 1.68
C LEU A 171 -7.13 -13.35 2.09
N SER A 172 -8.35 -13.38 2.62
CA SER A 172 -9.05 -14.64 2.86
C SER A 172 -9.44 -15.28 1.52
N ARG A 173 -8.73 -16.35 1.16
CA ARG A 173 -9.18 -17.42 0.24
C ARG A 173 -9.76 -17.00 -1.13
N LEU A 174 -9.25 -15.92 -1.74
CA LEU A 174 -9.58 -15.57 -3.13
C LEU A 174 -9.08 -16.59 -4.19
N GLY A 175 -8.23 -17.56 -3.79
CA GLY A 175 -7.64 -18.57 -4.69
C GLY A 175 -8.47 -19.83 -4.97
N ARG A 176 -9.72 -19.93 -4.51
CA ARG A 176 -10.65 -21.01 -4.93
C ARG A 176 -12.07 -20.46 -5.03
N GLY A 177 -12.28 -19.61 -6.04
CA GLY A 177 -13.59 -18.98 -6.27
C GLY A 177 -13.57 -17.78 -7.23
N ALA A 178 -12.40 -17.28 -7.64
CA ALA A 178 -12.32 -16.15 -8.57
C ALA A 178 -12.67 -16.50 -10.04
N GLU A 179 -12.99 -17.75 -10.35
CA GLU A 179 -13.48 -18.18 -11.69
C GLU A 179 -14.78 -19.00 -11.63
N ALA A 180 -15.48 -19.02 -10.49
CA ALA A 180 -16.78 -19.67 -10.34
C ALA A 180 -17.64 -19.07 -9.21
N ALA A 181 -17.55 -17.75 -9.00
CA ALA A 181 -18.48 -17.01 -8.13
C ALA A 181 -19.01 -15.78 -8.86
N ALA A 182 -19.46 -15.98 -10.10
CA ALA A 182 -20.64 -15.25 -10.54
C ALA A 182 -21.81 -15.71 -9.65
N GLU A 183 -22.49 -14.73 -9.05
CA GLU A 183 -23.83 -14.82 -8.46
C GLU A 183 -24.02 -15.67 -7.20
N THR A 184 -24.04 -15.02 -6.01
CA THR A 184 -24.99 -15.22 -4.86
C THR A 184 -24.50 -14.65 -3.51
N GLY A 185 -23.62 -13.64 -3.49
CA GLY A 185 -23.49 -12.77 -2.31
C GLY A 185 -24.60 -11.71 -2.31
N PRO A 186 -25.12 -11.25 -1.14
CA PRO A 186 -26.04 -10.11 -1.11
C PRO A 186 -25.39 -8.90 -1.77
N ALA A 187 -26.17 -8.17 -2.58
CA ALA A 187 -25.70 -7.02 -3.33
C ALA A 187 -25.00 -6.00 -2.39
N PRO A 188 -23.81 -5.46 -2.76
CA PRO A 188 -23.10 -4.53 -1.91
C PRO A 188 -23.96 -3.29 -1.66
N ARG A 189 -24.18 -2.95 -0.39
CA ARG A 189 -24.94 -1.76 0.02
C ARG A 189 -24.09 -0.51 -0.18
N VAL A 190 -24.60 0.46 -0.92
CA VAL A 190 -23.86 1.69 -1.23
C VAL A 190 -24.70 2.95 -1.06
N GLU A 191 -24.03 4.04 -0.72
CA GLU A 191 -24.62 5.39 -0.65
C GLU A 191 -24.07 6.26 -1.78
N VAL A 192 -24.93 7.11 -2.32
CA VAL A 192 -24.59 8.02 -3.41
C VAL A 192 -24.95 9.44 -2.97
N PHE A 193 -23.94 10.30 -2.91
CA PHE A 193 -24.10 11.70 -2.55
C PHE A 193 -23.71 12.60 -3.72
N ASN A 194 -24.54 13.58 -4.01
CA ASN A 194 -24.25 14.60 -5.01
C ASN A 194 -23.66 15.84 -4.35
N ALA A 195 -22.36 16.07 -4.56
CA ALA A 195 -21.65 17.27 -4.13
C ALA A 195 -21.29 18.18 -5.32
N SER A 196 -21.80 17.92 -6.52
CA SER A 196 -21.43 18.68 -7.73
C SER A 196 -22.29 19.93 -7.97
N GLY A 197 -23.40 20.09 -7.23
CA GLY A 197 -24.40 21.13 -7.50
C GLY A 197 -25.30 20.86 -8.72
N ARG A 198 -25.02 19.83 -9.53
CA ARG A 198 -25.83 19.47 -10.71
C ARG A 198 -27.13 18.78 -10.31
N LYS A 199 -28.21 19.02 -11.05
CA LYS A 199 -29.53 18.46 -10.75
C LYS A 199 -29.58 16.95 -11.09
N ASP A 200 -30.20 16.16 -10.22
CA ASP A 200 -30.51 14.73 -10.42
C ASP A 200 -29.29 13.79 -10.65
N LEU A 201 -28.07 14.25 -10.33
CA LEU A 201 -26.86 13.47 -10.55
C LEU A 201 -26.82 12.21 -9.66
N ALA A 202 -27.10 12.35 -8.35
CA ALA A 202 -27.15 11.20 -7.43
C ALA A 202 -28.22 10.17 -7.84
N ALA A 203 -29.38 10.63 -8.31
CA ALA A 203 -30.45 9.74 -8.76
C ALA A 203 -30.05 8.96 -10.03
N SER A 204 -29.38 9.63 -10.96
CA SER A 204 -28.89 9.02 -12.21
C SER A 204 -27.79 8.00 -11.94
N ALA A 205 -26.82 8.34 -11.08
CA ALA A 205 -25.78 7.43 -10.62
C ALA A 205 -26.36 6.24 -9.86
N ALA A 206 -27.33 6.46 -8.97
CA ALA A 206 -28.02 5.39 -8.25
C ALA A 206 -28.74 4.42 -9.20
N LYS A 207 -29.42 4.94 -10.24
CA LYS A 207 -30.07 4.10 -11.26
C LYS A 207 -29.06 3.22 -12.00
N ARG A 208 -27.93 3.78 -12.41
CA ARG A 208 -26.84 3.05 -13.07
C ARG A 208 -26.25 1.97 -12.16
N LEU A 209 -25.95 2.30 -10.91
CA LEU A 209 -25.38 1.36 -9.94
C LEU A 209 -26.33 0.20 -9.62
N ARG A 210 -27.64 0.47 -9.50
CA ARG A 210 -28.64 -0.61 -9.33
C ARG A 210 -28.67 -1.54 -10.54
N ALA A 211 -28.57 -1.01 -11.76
CA ALA A 211 -28.47 -1.82 -12.98
C ALA A 211 -27.19 -2.68 -13.03
N LEU A 212 -26.13 -2.27 -12.33
CA LEU A 212 -24.86 -3.00 -12.19
C LEU A 212 -24.82 -3.94 -10.96
N GLY A 213 -25.96 -4.16 -10.29
CA GLY A 213 -26.09 -5.13 -9.20
C GLY A 213 -25.69 -4.61 -7.82
N PHE A 214 -25.67 -3.29 -7.60
CA PHE A 214 -25.50 -2.69 -6.27
C PHE A 214 -26.83 -2.43 -5.58
N ASP A 215 -26.87 -2.58 -4.25
CA ASP A 215 -28.01 -2.19 -3.42
C ASP A 215 -27.81 -0.73 -2.96
N VAL A 216 -28.37 0.22 -3.71
CA VAL A 216 -28.23 1.65 -3.36
C VAL A 216 -29.27 2.02 -2.30
N ILE A 217 -28.81 2.18 -1.06
CA ILE A 217 -29.65 2.48 0.11
C ILE A 217 -30.00 3.97 0.23
N THR A 218 -29.07 4.84 -0.17
CA THR A 218 -29.24 6.30 -0.08
C THR A 218 -28.78 6.97 -1.37
N ALA A 219 -29.60 7.86 -1.90
CA ALA A 219 -29.24 8.75 -3.01
C ALA A 219 -29.72 10.16 -2.69
N SER A 220 -28.82 11.04 -2.29
CA SER A 220 -29.18 12.39 -1.81
C SER A 220 -28.14 13.44 -2.18
N SER A 221 -28.47 14.71 -1.93
CA SER A 221 -27.50 15.80 -2.04
C SER A 221 -26.56 15.79 -0.85
N TYR A 222 -25.28 16.07 -1.10
CA TYR A 222 -24.30 16.29 -0.06
C TYR A 222 -24.49 17.69 0.55
N HIS A 223 -24.16 17.85 1.83
CA HIS A 223 -24.35 19.10 2.55
C HIS A 223 -23.46 20.25 2.05
N LYS A 224 -22.46 19.95 1.22
CA LYS A 224 -21.48 20.88 0.70
C LYS A 224 -21.15 20.55 -0.76
N ILE A 225 -20.83 21.56 -1.55
CA ILE A 225 -20.29 21.38 -2.90
C ILE A 225 -18.81 21.03 -2.80
N GLU A 226 -18.39 19.97 -3.49
CA GLU A 226 -17.02 19.46 -3.55
C GLU A 226 -16.55 19.45 -5.00
N LYS A 227 -15.33 19.94 -5.23
CA LYS A 227 -14.74 19.97 -6.58
C LYS A 227 -14.42 18.58 -7.11
N ASN A 228 -14.00 17.68 -6.22
CA ASN A 228 -13.45 16.38 -6.58
C ASN A 228 -14.35 15.25 -6.13
N THR A 229 -14.49 14.25 -6.99
CA THR A 229 -15.21 13.01 -6.71
C THR A 229 -14.40 12.15 -5.74
N ARG A 230 -15.08 11.49 -4.81
CA ARG A 230 -14.43 10.68 -3.77
C ARG A 230 -15.22 9.42 -3.49
N ILE A 231 -14.52 8.32 -3.24
CA ILE A 231 -15.12 7.07 -2.78
C ILE A 231 -14.66 6.79 -1.36
N LEU A 232 -15.61 6.46 -0.49
CA LEU A 232 -15.41 6.11 0.91
C LEU A 232 -15.77 4.64 1.15
N GLY A 233 -14.94 3.89 1.87
CA GLY A 233 -15.27 2.56 2.41
C GLY A 233 -15.56 2.62 3.91
N PHE A 234 -16.59 1.92 4.38
CA PHE A 234 -17.02 1.96 5.80
C PHE A 234 -16.97 0.61 6.53
N SER A 235 -17.28 -0.50 5.85
CA SER A 235 -17.16 -1.85 6.43
C SER A 235 -15.73 -2.38 6.27
N GLY A 236 -15.33 -3.40 7.05
CA GLY A 236 -13.95 -3.89 7.25
C GLY A 236 -13.17 -4.40 6.03
N GLY A 237 -13.41 -3.89 4.83
CA GLY A 237 -12.61 -4.11 3.62
C GLY A 237 -12.96 -3.12 2.49
N ASN A 238 -11.99 -2.83 1.62
CA ASN A 238 -12.15 -1.91 0.49
C ASN A 238 -12.85 -2.56 -0.73
N ALA A 239 -13.24 -3.84 -0.66
CA ALA A 239 -13.72 -4.61 -1.81
C ALA A 239 -14.99 -4.00 -2.46
N ALA A 240 -15.96 -3.55 -1.66
CA ALA A 240 -17.17 -2.91 -2.17
C ALA A 240 -16.87 -1.55 -2.81
N ALA A 241 -15.94 -0.79 -2.23
CA ALA A 241 -15.51 0.51 -2.74
C ALA A 241 -14.69 0.39 -4.04
N LEU A 242 -13.85 -0.63 -4.17
CA LEU A 242 -13.13 -0.94 -5.42
C LEU A 242 -14.08 -1.38 -6.53
N ARG A 243 -15.09 -2.21 -6.21
CA ARG A 243 -16.15 -2.56 -7.17
C ARG A 243 -16.94 -1.32 -7.60
N LEU A 244 -17.26 -0.44 -6.65
CA LEU A 244 -17.96 0.82 -6.92
C LEU A 244 -17.13 1.73 -7.83
N ARG A 245 -15.81 1.81 -7.60
CA ARG A 245 -14.87 2.55 -8.44
C ARG A 245 -14.87 2.07 -9.89
N ALA A 246 -14.69 0.76 -10.07
CA ALA A 246 -14.68 0.13 -11.40
C ALA A 246 -16.03 0.31 -12.12
N ALA A 247 -17.14 0.19 -11.39
CA ALA A 247 -18.49 0.36 -11.94
C ALA A 247 -18.77 1.79 -12.47
N LEU A 248 -18.10 2.79 -11.91
CA LEU A 248 -18.20 4.20 -12.31
C LEU A 248 -17.02 4.65 -13.19
N GLY A 249 -16.17 3.73 -13.67
CA GLY A 249 -15.02 4.08 -14.52
C GLY A 249 -14.05 5.06 -13.88
N LEU A 250 -13.96 5.09 -12.55
CA LEU A 250 -13.15 6.03 -11.78
C LEU A 250 -11.77 5.41 -11.45
N ASP A 251 -11.11 4.76 -12.40
CA ASP A 251 -9.95 3.91 -12.13
C ASP A 251 -8.75 4.64 -11.53
N SER A 252 -8.61 5.94 -11.84
CA SER A 252 -7.58 6.82 -11.29
C SER A 252 -7.91 7.38 -9.90
N LEU A 253 -9.09 7.08 -9.37
CA LEU A 253 -9.60 7.69 -8.15
C LEU A 253 -9.24 6.88 -6.90
N GLU A 254 -8.75 7.57 -5.88
CA GLU A 254 -8.37 6.98 -4.61
C GLU A 254 -9.60 6.57 -3.79
N VAL A 255 -9.60 5.35 -3.28
CA VAL A 255 -10.61 4.87 -2.32
C VAL A 255 -10.12 5.17 -0.91
N ARG A 256 -10.83 6.03 -0.18
CA ARG A 256 -10.47 6.37 1.20
C ARG A 256 -11.29 5.57 2.18
N ARG A 257 -10.68 5.14 3.30
CA ARG A 257 -11.43 4.59 4.42
C ARG A 257 -12.06 5.73 5.22
N SER A 258 -13.31 5.56 5.59
CA SER A 258 -13.98 6.47 6.52
C SER A 258 -14.04 5.84 7.90
N SER A 259 -13.76 6.63 8.94
CA SER A 259 -13.94 6.24 10.34
C SER A 259 -15.40 6.31 10.79
N GLN A 260 -16.29 6.86 9.96
CA GLN A 260 -17.72 6.94 10.26
C GLN A 260 -18.37 5.54 10.17
N ARG A 261 -19.22 5.22 11.15
CA ARG A 261 -20.03 4.00 11.11
C ARG A 261 -21.21 4.23 10.18
N SER A 262 -21.24 3.54 9.05
CA SER A 262 -22.40 3.46 8.17
C SER A 262 -22.86 2.01 8.02
N VAL A 263 -24.14 1.83 7.72
CA VAL A 263 -24.72 0.53 7.33
C VAL A 263 -24.31 0.17 5.89
N ALA A 264 -23.88 1.16 5.11
CA ALA A 264 -23.32 0.97 3.78
C ALA A 264 -21.93 0.31 3.84
N ALA A 265 -21.61 -0.45 2.81
CA ALA A 265 -20.24 -0.93 2.61
C ALA A 265 -19.34 0.17 2.02
N ALA A 266 -19.90 1.04 1.17
CA ALA A 266 -19.20 2.16 0.56
C ALA A 266 -20.12 3.36 0.28
N ALA A 267 -19.56 4.55 0.18
CA ALA A 267 -20.22 5.74 -0.37
C ALA A 267 -19.42 6.30 -1.55
N VAL A 268 -20.13 6.91 -2.49
CA VAL A 268 -19.53 7.81 -3.49
C VAL A 268 -20.06 9.22 -3.27
N ILE A 269 -19.15 10.20 -3.25
CA ILE A 269 -19.45 11.62 -3.23
C ILE A 269 -19.05 12.15 -4.61
N LEU A 270 -20.04 12.52 -5.42
CA LEU A 270 -19.86 12.96 -6.81
C LEU A 270 -19.55 14.46 -6.82
N GLY A 271 -18.32 14.81 -7.22
CA GLY A 271 -17.86 16.20 -7.30
C GLY A 271 -18.20 16.87 -8.63
N GLU A 272 -17.80 18.12 -8.77
CA GLU A 272 -17.89 18.88 -10.03
C GLU A 272 -17.15 18.19 -11.19
N ASP A 273 -16.04 17.52 -10.89
CA ASP A 273 -15.21 16.76 -11.83
C ASP A 273 -15.84 15.46 -12.39
N PHE A 274 -16.98 15.00 -11.86
CA PHE A 274 -17.56 13.73 -12.27
C PHE A 274 -18.07 13.77 -13.72
N ASN A 275 -17.58 12.86 -14.58
CA ASN A 275 -18.05 12.75 -15.97
C ASN A 275 -19.41 12.02 -16.04
N GLU A 276 -20.44 12.71 -16.52
CA GLU A 276 -21.80 12.17 -16.68
C GLU A 276 -21.94 11.15 -17.81
N GLU A 277 -21.03 11.15 -18.79
CA GLU A 277 -21.05 10.19 -19.91
C GLU A 277 -20.99 8.74 -19.41
N VAL A 278 -20.36 8.52 -18.25
CA VAL A 278 -20.28 7.19 -17.60
C VAL A 278 -21.66 6.67 -17.20
N LEU A 279 -22.63 7.56 -16.98
CA LEU A 279 -24.00 7.18 -16.67
C LEU A 279 -24.81 6.75 -17.91
N GLY A 280 -24.22 6.86 -19.11
CA GLY A 280 -24.86 6.50 -20.39
C GLY A 280 -25.84 7.56 -20.88
N ARG A 281 -25.53 8.84 -20.67
CA ARG A 281 -26.22 9.99 -21.28
C ARG A 281 -25.38 10.60 -22.39
#